data_AF-A0A8E0RLR3-F1
#
_entry.id   AF-A0A8E0RLR3-F1
#
_cell.length_a   1.000
_cell.length_b   1.000
_cell.length_c   1.000
_cell.angle_alpha   90.00
_cell.angle_beta   90.00
_cell.angle_gamma   90.00
#
_symmetry.space_group_name_H-M   'P 1'
#
loop_
_entity.id
_entity.type
_entity.pdbx_description
1 polymer ?
#
loop_
_entity_poly.entity_id
_entity_poly.type
_entity_poly.pdbx_seq_one_letter_code
_entity_poly.pdbx_strand_id
1 'polypeptide(L)'
;MAKRVLQMRQLLYEKLRELGTPGSWNHIIKQIGMFSFTGLTKPQAEFIRSTHHIYLMNDGRINMCGLNTHNIDYVAHAIDDTLRKISN
;
A
#
# COMPACT_ATOMS: atom_id res chain seq x y z
N MET A 1 2.20 17.85 -10.67
CA MET A 1 2.76 16.57 -10.16
C MET A 1 2.13 16.14 -8.82
N ALA A 2 2.02 17.03 -7.83
CA ALA A 2 1.43 16.72 -6.51
C ALA A 2 -0.03 16.22 -6.56
N LYS A 3 -0.87 16.78 -7.45
CA LYS A 3 -2.29 16.38 -7.60
C LYS A 3 -2.46 14.89 -7.91
N ARG A 4 -1.60 14.31 -8.75
CA ARG A 4 -1.63 12.88 -9.09
C ARG A 4 -1.31 12.01 -7.87
N VAL A 5 -0.30 12.40 -7.08
CA VAL A 5 0.08 11.66 -5.87
C VAL A 5 -1.05 11.67 -4.85
N LEU A 6 -1.73 12.81 -4.68
CA LEU A 6 -2.92 12.91 -3.82
C LEU A 6 -4.06 12.03 -4.32
N GLN A 7 -4.31 11.99 -5.63
CA GLN A 7 -5.31 11.10 -6.23
C GLN A 7 -4.94 9.62 -5.99
N MET A 8 -3.68 9.23 -6.17
CA MET A 8 -3.25 7.84 -5.93
C MET A 8 -3.35 7.45 -4.46
N ARG A 9 -3.11 8.38 -3.52
CA ARG A 9 -3.33 8.17 -2.09
C ARG A 9 -4.79 7.89 -1.78
N GLN A 10 -5.69 8.71 -2.33
CA GLN A 10 -7.12 8.57 -2.13
C GLN A 10 -7.62 7.23 -2.70
N LEU A 11 -7.23 6.90 -3.93
CA LEU A 11 -7.63 5.65 -4.57
C LEU A 11 -7.10 4.42 -3.82
N LEU A 12 -5.84 4.43 -3.37
CA LEU A 12 -5.29 3.30 -2.62
C LEU A 12 -6.05 3.10 -1.31
N TYR A 13 -6.35 4.20 -0.61
CA TYR A 13 -7.15 4.17 0.61
C TYR A 13 -8.56 3.61 0.38
N GLU A 14 -9.24 4.07 -0.67
CA GLU A 14 -10.59 3.60 -1.03
C GLU A 14 -10.58 2.11 -1.34
N LYS A 15 -9.63 1.64 -2.14
CA LYS A 15 -9.49 0.23 -2.51
C LYS A 15 -9.23 -0.68 -1.31
N LEU A 16 -8.33 -0.29 -0.41
CA LEU A 16 -8.08 -1.05 0.82
C LEU A 16 -9.30 -1.08 1.75
N ARG A 17 -10.11 -0.02 1.76
CA ARG A 17 -11.37 0.02 2.51
C ARG A 17 -12.44 -0.87 1.88
N GLU A 18 -12.57 -0.83 0.55
CA GLU A 18 -13.50 -1.68 -0.21
C GLU A 18 -13.19 -3.18 -0.05
N LEU A 19 -11.91 -3.54 -0.01
CA LEU A 19 -11.45 -4.92 0.23
C LEU A 19 -11.63 -5.37 1.69
N GLY A 20 -12.00 -4.46 2.61
CA GLY A 20 -12.10 -4.77 4.03
C GLY A 20 -10.76 -5.22 4.61
N THR A 21 -9.66 -4.62 4.14
CA THR A 21 -8.31 -5.02 4.54
C THR A 21 -8.07 -4.74 6.03
N PRO A 22 -7.55 -5.72 6.80
CA PRO A 22 -7.27 -5.54 8.22
C PRO A 22 -6.38 -4.32 8.50
N GLY A 23 -6.72 -3.54 9.53
CA GLY A 23 -5.96 -2.37 9.97
C GLY A 23 -6.61 -1.01 9.63
N SER A 24 -5.91 0.06 9.99
CA SER A 24 -6.37 1.44 9.79
C SER A 24 -5.52 2.15 8.74
N TRP A 25 -6.13 2.48 7.60
CA TRP A 25 -5.47 3.07 6.43
C TRP A 25 -5.56 4.59 6.35
N ASN A 26 -6.15 5.24 7.35
CA ASN A 26 -6.36 6.69 7.38
C ASN A 26 -5.06 7.50 7.31
N HIS A 27 -3.92 6.89 7.64
CA HIS A 27 -2.61 7.53 7.57
C HIS A 27 -2.15 7.77 6.12
N ILE A 28 -2.60 6.97 5.14
CA ILE A 28 -2.23 7.13 3.72
C ILE A 28 -2.69 8.48 3.17
N ILE A 29 -3.88 8.92 3.53
CA ILE A 29 -4.46 10.19 3.08
C ILE A 29 -4.00 11.40 3.90
N LYS A 30 -3.61 11.19 5.17
CA LYS A 30 -3.14 12.26 6.07
C LYS A 30 -1.68 12.64 5.83
N GLN A 31 -0.86 11.73 5.32
CA GLN A 31 0.56 11.97 5.06
C GLN A 31 0.78 12.79 3.78
N ILE A 32 1.77 13.68 3.82
CA ILE A 32 2.14 14.57 2.71
C ILE A 32 3.49 14.14 2.14
N GLY A 33 3.63 14.23 0.81
CA GLY A 33 4.87 13.95 0.09
C GLY A 33 4.81 12.70 -0.77
N MET A 34 5.98 12.29 -1.27
CA MET A 34 6.10 11.17 -2.23
C MET A 34 6.00 9.79 -1.58
N PHE A 35 6.28 9.69 -0.28
CA PHE A 35 6.33 8.43 0.44
C PHE A 35 5.16 8.29 1.40
N SER A 36 4.68 7.06 1.57
CA SER A 36 3.71 6.71 2.61
C SER A 36 4.27 5.56 3.42
N PHE A 37 4.01 5.55 4.73
CA PHE A 37 4.18 4.34 5.53
C PHE A 37 2.90 3.53 5.42
N THR A 38 2.98 2.26 5.03
CA THR A 38 1.82 1.35 4.96
C THR A 38 1.57 0.63 6.29
N GLY A 39 2.56 0.63 7.18
CA GLY A 39 2.52 -0.14 8.42
C GLY A 39 2.81 -1.64 8.23
N LEU A 40 3.22 -2.06 7.03
CA LEU A 40 3.66 -3.44 6.80
C LEU A 40 4.93 -3.73 7.61
N THR A 41 4.93 -4.86 8.31
CA THR A 41 6.10 -5.37 9.03
C THR A 41 7.15 -5.92 8.06
N LYS A 42 8.37 -6.14 8.54
CA LYS A 42 9.45 -6.73 7.71
C LYS A 42 9.05 -8.08 7.08
N PRO A 43 8.46 -9.05 7.81
CA PRO A 43 7.98 -10.30 7.20
C PRO A 43 6.93 -10.07 6.10
N GLN A 44 6.01 -9.13 6.30
CA GLN A 44 4.99 -8.77 5.31
C GLN A 44 5.62 -8.11 4.06
N ALA A 45 6.59 -7.21 4.25
CA ALA A 45 7.33 -6.58 3.16
C ALA A 45 8.17 -7.59 2.36
N GLU A 46 8.76 -8.59 3.01
CA GLU A 46 9.48 -9.66 2.33
C GLU A 46 8.53 -10.57 1.54
N PHE A 47 7.36 -10.90 2.10
CA PHE A 47 6.36 -11.74 1.46
C PHE A 47 5.73 -11.10 0.22
N ILE A 48 5.31 -9.83 0.32
CA ILE A 48 4.72 -9.13 -0.83
C ILE A 48 5.75 -8.92 -1.95
N ARG A 49 7.05 -8.81 -1.60
CA ARG A 49 8.14 -8.77 -2.57
C ARG A 49 8.36 -10.11 -3.26
N SER A 50 8.35 -11.22 -2.54
CA SER A 50 8.60 -12.55 -3.13
C SER A 50 7.39 -13.09 -3.90
N THR A 51 6.18 -12.83 -3.42
CA THR A 51 4.94 -13.43 -3.96
C THR A 51 4.29 -12.53 -5.01
N HIS A 52 4.21 -11.23 -4.73
CA HIS A 52 3.49 -10.27 -5.57
C HIS A 52 4.42 -9.37 -6.38
N HIS A 53 5.74 -9.52 -6.23
CA HIS A 53 6.75 -8.71 -6.91
C HIS A 53 6.59 -7.20 -6.69
N ILE A 54 6.08 -6.80 -5.52
CA ILE A 54 5.97 -5.39 -5.13
C ILE A 54 7.12 -5.06 -4.18
N TYR A 55 7.95 -4.10 -4.59
CA TYR A 55 9.15 -3.71 -3.88
C TYR A 55 8.89 -2.44 -3.07
N LEU A 56 8.87 -2.59 -1.75
CA LEU A 56 8.86 -1.50 -0.77
C LEU A 56 10.00 -1.68 0.22
N MET A 57 10.26 -0.67 1.05
CA MET A 57 11.27 -0.82 2.10
C MET A 57 10.76 -1.72 3.23
N ASN A 58 11.70 -2.37 3.94
CA ASN A 58 11.42 -3.31 5.02
C ASN A 58 10.68 -2.68 6.23
N ASP A 59 10.64 -1.34 6.30
CA ASP A 59 9.91 -0.55 7.30
C ASP A 59 8.46 -0.23 6.88
N GLY A 60 7.99 -0.78 5.76
CA GLY A 60 6.66 -0.49 5.24
C GLY A 60 6.59 0.80 4.42
N ARG A 61 7.71 1.46 4.10
CA ARG A 61 7.68 2.70 3.31
C ARG A 61 7.52 2.41 1.82
N ILE A 62 6.45 2.95 1.22
CA ILE A 62 6.13 2.85 -0.21
C ILE A 62 6.25 4.22 -0.91
N ASN A 63 6.68 4.21 -2.18
CA ASN A 63 6.69 5.40 -3.03
C ASN A 63 5.35 5.53 -3.79
N MET A 64 4.55 6.53 -3.43
CA MET A 64 3.24 6.78 -4.03
C MET A 64 3.32 7.20 -5.49
N CYS A 65 4.49 7.69 -5.95
CA CYS A 65 4.69 8.04 -7.36
C CYS A 65 4.71 6.80 -8.27
N GLY A 66 5.05 5.61 -7.75
CA GLY A 66 5.03 4.35 -8.50
C GLY A 66 3.64 3.79 -8.77
N LEU A 67 2.62 4.30 -8.06
CA LEU A 67 1.23 3.91 -8.25
C LEU A 67 0.62 4.67 -9.42
N ASN A 68 -0.25 3.98 -10.16
CA ASN A 68 -1.04 4.52 -11.25
C ASN A 68 -2.35 3.74 -11.36
N THR A 69 -3.27 4.21 -12.20
CA THR A 69 -4.61 3.61 -12.37
C THR A 69 -4.60 2.17 -12.89
N HIS A 70 -3.50 1.71 -13.50
CA HIS A 70 -3.40 0.36 -14.05
C HIS A 70 -2.87 -0.66 -13.03
N ASN A 71 -2.12 -0.22 -12.00
CA ASN A 71 -1.51 -1.12 -11.02
C ASN A 71 -2.11 -0.98 -9.61
N ILE A 72 -2.92 0.04 -9.35
CA ILE A 72 -3.42 0.33 -8.00
C ILE A 72 -4.29 -0.79 -7.43
N ASP A 73 -5.11 -1.42 -8.26
CA ASP A 73 -5.95 -2.55 -7.85
C ASP A 73 -5.08 -3.75 -7.47
N TYR A 74 -4.08 -4.07 -8.30
CA TYR A 74 -3.12 -5.15 -8.02
C TYR A 74 -2.37 -4.92 -6.71
N VAL A 75 -1.89 -3.69 -6.48
CA VAL A 75 -1.19 -3.34 -5.24
C VAL A 75 -2.10 -3.45 -4.03
N ALA A 76 -3.35 -2.97 -4.12
CA ALA A 76 -4.31 -3.07 -3.02
C ALA A 76 -4.62 -4.54 -2.66
N HIS A 77 -4.86 -5.38 -3.66
CA HIS A 77 -5.08 -6.82 -3.46
C HIS A 77 -3.86 -7.53 -2.87
N ALA A 78 -2.65 -7.19 -3.33
CA ALA A 78 -1.43 -7.78 -2.79
C ALA A 78 -1.19 -7.40 -1.33
N ILE A 79 -1.50 -6.16 -0.94
CA ILE A 79 -1.44 -5.70 0.46
C ILE A 79 -2.45 -6.50 1.30
N ASP A 80 -3.68 -6.63 0.82
CA ASP A 80 -4.74 -7.40 1.50
C ASP A 80 -4.35 -8.88 1.70
N ASP A 81 -3.92 -9.56 0.64
CA ASP A 81 -3.46 -10.95 0.70
C ASP A 81 -2.29 -11.13 1.67
N THR A 82 -1.32 -10.19 1.64
CA THR A 82 -0.15 -10.23 2.53
C THR A 82 -0.56 -10.12 4.00
N LEU A 83 -1.48 -9.23 4.33
CA LEU A 83 -1.93 -9.03 5.72
C LEU A 83 -2.76 -10.21 6.23
N ARG A 84 -3.55 -10.83 5.35
CA ARG A 84 -4.35 -12.01 5.72
C ARG A 84 -3.50 -13.27 5.86
N LYS A 85 -2.48 -13.45 5.03
CA LYS A 85 -1.57 -14.61 5.09
C LYS A 85 -0.53 -14.49 6.19
N ILE A 86 0.01 -13.30 6.38
CA ILE A 86 0.95 -12.98 7.46
C ILE A 86 0.21 -12.11 8.47
N SER A 87 -0.71 -12.77 9.18
CA SER A 87 -1.20 -12.26 10.46
C SER A 87 -0.14 -12.58 11.52
N ASN A 88 0.34 -11.54 12.20
CA ASN A 88 1.15 -11.66 13.40
C ASN A 88 0.41 -12.46 14.49
#